data_AF-A0A7S4KW60-F1
#
_entry.id   AF-A0A7S4KW60-F1
#
_cell.length_a   1.000
_cell.length_b   1.000
_cell.length_c   1.000
_cell.angle_alpha   90.00
_cell.angle_beta   90.00
_cell.angle_gamma   90.00
#
_symmetry.space_group_name_H-M   'P 1'
#
loop_
_entity.id
_entity.type
_entity.pdbx_description
1 polymer ?
#
loop_
_entity_poly.entity_id
_entity_poly.type
_entity_poly.pdbx_seq_one_letter_code
_entity_poly.pdbx_strand_id
1 'polypeptide(L)'
;VPHACVGGENVLNLFSFSKSYGMMGWRVGCVAMPLGVEEEMLKAQDTIPICPPILSQKAAAGAMEAGRKWVKEKVRGLWRTKKRMRGMLVECLGEEAVLGGSGAIYLMVKLPESMEEDEKAVEWLVKKHQGCVIP
;
A
#
# COMPACT_ATOMS: atom_id res chain seq x y z
N VAL A 1 -3.69 19.37 0.65
CA VAL A 1 -5.01 18.97 0.12
C VAL A 1 -5.73 18.05 1.12
N PRO A 2 -6.97 18.35 1.53
CA PRO A 2 -7.83 17.38 2.23
C PRO A 2 -7.92 16.06 1.45
N HIS A 3 -8.06 14.94 2.14
CA HIS A 3 -8.40 13.70 1.45
C HIS A 3 -9.87 13.79 1.06
N ALA A 4 -10.21 13.43 -0.18
CA ALA A 4 -11.56 13.43 -0.68
C ALA A 4 -11.87 12.05 -1.26
N CYS A 5 -13.08 11.57 -1.01
CA CYS A 5 -13.61 10.38 -1.68
C CYS A 5 -14.18 10.79 -3.03
N VAL A 6 -13.98 9.95 -4.04
CA VAL A 6 -14.69 10.14 -5.31
C VAL A 6 -16.16 9.77 -5.05
N GLY A 7 -17.07 10.69 -5.36
CA GLY A 7 -18.51 10.47 -5.23
C GLY A 7 -19.08 9.76 -6.46
N GLY A 8 -20.31 9.25 -6.31
CA GLY A 8 -21.07 8.61 -7.39
C GLY A 8 -21.94 7.48 -6.86
N GLU A 9 -23.07 7.22 -7.53
CA GLU A 9 -24.03 6.18 -7.13
C GLU A 9 -23.45 4.75 -7.21
N ASN A 10 -22.42 4.55 -8.03
CA ASN A 10 -21.79 3.25 -8.27
C ASN A 10 -20.31 3.22 -7.84
N VAL A 11 -19.92 4.05 -6.87
CA VAL A 11 -18.52 4.18 -6.43
C VAL A 11 -18.37 3.77 -4.96
N LEU A 12 -17.59 2.71 -4.72
CA LEU A 12 -17.15 2.32 -3.38
C LEU A 12 -15.68 2.67 -3.22
N ASN A 13 -15.37 3.48 -2.20
CA ASN A 13 -14.00 3.84 -1.86
C ASN A 13 -13.51 2.92 -0.73
N LEU A 14 -12.50 2.10 -1.00
CA LEU A 14 -11.91 1.17 -0.04
C LEU A 14 -10.61 1.73 0.53
N PHE A 15 -10.48 1.74 1.86
CA PHE A 15 -9.30 2.26 2.55
C PHE A 15 -8.76 1.26 3.58
N SER A 16 -7.46 1.36 3.85
CA SER A 16 -6.78 0.57 4.87
C SER A 16 -5.84 1.42 5.71
N PHE A 17 -5.73 1.06 6.99
CA PHE A 17 -4.77 1.68 7.92
C PHE A 17 -3.38 1.03 7.85
N SER A 18 -3.24 -0.07 7.09
CA SER A 18 -2.02 -0.89 7.08
C SER A 18 -0.75 -0.12 6.71
N LYS A 19 -0.81 0.72 5.67
CA LYS A 19 0.36 1.45 5.15
C LYS A 19 0.34 2.93 5.52
N SER A 20 -0.83 3.56 5.47
CA SER A 20 -1.00 4.98 5.79
C SER A 20 -0.69 5.28 7.26
N TYR A 21 -0.97 4.36 8.17
CA TYR A 21 -0.75 4.54 9.62
C TYR A 21 0.16 3.48 10.23
N GLY A 22 0.78 2.62 9.41
CA GLY A 22 1.65 1.54 9.89
C GLY A 22 0.91 0.45 10.68
N MET A 23 -0.39 0.28 10.47
CA MET A 23 -1.25 -0.60 11.28
C MET A 23 -1.49 -1.99 10.64
N MET A 24 -0.51 -2.53 9.91
CA MET A 24 -0.69 -3.78 9.13
C MET A 24 -1.09 -5.00 9.97
N GLY A 25 -0.65 -5.07 11.23
CA GLY A 25 -1.03 -6.14 12.17
C GLY A 25 -2.39 -5.95 12.85
N TRP A 26 -3.01 -4.78 12.73
CA TRP A 26 -4.25 -4.44 13.44
C TRP A 26 -5.52 -4.85 12.70
N ARG A 27 -5.41 -5.17 11.41
CA ARG A 27 -6.51 -5.73 10.59
C ARG A 27 -7.75 -4.83 10.60
N VAL A 28 -7.55 -3.55 10.29
CA VAL A 28 -8.62 -2.54 10.24
C VAL A 28 -8.54 -1.72 8.95
N GLY A 29 -9.71 -1.43 8.38
CA GLY A 29 -9.95 -0.64 7.18
C GLY A 29 -11.27 0.10 7.30
N CYS A 30 -11.60 0.89 6.29
CA CYS A 30 -12.91 1.52 6.18
C CYS A 30 -13.36 1.60 4.73
N VAL A 31 -14.66 1.72 4.55
CA VAL A 31 -15.31 1.87 3.25
C VAL A 31 -16.15 3.15 3.29
N ALA A 32 -16.02 3.99 2.26
CA ALA A 32 -16.95 5.09 2.01
C ALA A 32 -17.76 4.76 0.75
N MET A 33 -19.08 4.73 0.89
CA MET A 33 -20.02 4.18 -0.09
C MET A 33 -21.29 5.05 -0.18
N PRO A 34 -22.05 4.96 -1.28
CA PRO A 34 -23.34 5.64 -1.41
C PRO A 34 -24.34 5.14 -0.35
N LEU A 35 -25.37 5.94 -0.09
CA LEU A 35 -26.48 5.52 0.77
C LEU A 35 -27.25 4.36 0.10
N GLY A 36 -27.80 3.45 0.91
CA GLY A 36 -28.65 2.35 0.43
C GLY A 36 -27.95 1.03 0.12
N VAL A 37 -26.61 0.97 0.12
CA VAL A 37 -25.86 -0.28 -0.04
C VAL A 37 -25.34 -0.87 1.28
N GLU A 38 -25.53 -0.16 2.40
CA GLU A 38 -25.01 -0.55 3.72
C GLU A 38 -25.51 -1.92 4.18
N GLU A 39 -26.81 -2.20 4.03
CA GLU A 39 -27.40 -3.46 4.48
C GLU A 39 -26.79 -4.67 3.74
N GLU A 40 -26.62 -4.55 2.42
CA GLU A 40 -25.99 -5.60 1.61
C GLU A 40 -24.52 -5.78 1.94
N MET A 41 -23.80 -4.70 2.25
CA MET A 41 -22.42 -4.76 2.70
C MET A 41 -22.28 -5.45 4.05
N LEU A 42 -23.21 -5.22 4.99
CA LEU A 42 -23.24 -5.90 6.29
C LEU A 42 -23.54 -7.40 6.12
N LYS A 43 -24.47 -7.77 5.23
CA LYS A 43 -24.72 -9.18 4.89
C LYS A 43 -23.45 -9.87 4.40
N ALA A 44 -22.70 -9.23 3.50
CA ALA A 44 -21.43 -9.77 3.01
C ALA A 44 -20.39 -9.89 4.14
N GLN A 45 -20.25 -8.87 4.99
CA GLN A 45 -19.30 -8.85 6.10
C GLN A 45 -19.58 -9.99 7.10
N ASP A 46 -20.84 -10.23 7.43
CA ASP A 46 -21.25 -11.27 8.40
C ASP A 46 -20.92 -12.71 7.95
N THR A 47 -20.52 -12.91 6.68
CA THR A 47 -20.07 -14.22 6.20
C THR A 47 -18.60 -14.55 6.51
N ILE A 48 -17.78 -13.55 6.88
CA ILE A 48 -16.34 -13.74 7.16
C ILE A 48 -16.01 -13.28 8.59
N PRO A 49 -15.81 -11.98 8.92
CA PRO A 49 -15.87 -11.51 10.30
C PRO A 49 -17.09 -10.62 10.54
N ILE A 50 -17.87 -10.91 11.60
CA ILE A 50 -19.01 -10.08 12.03
C ILE A 50 -18.62 -8.59 12.17
N CYS A 51 -17.47 -8.32 12.79
CA CYS A 51 -16.91 -6.97 12.84
C CYS A 51 -15.38 -6.97 13.00
N PRO A 52 -14.69 -5.84 12.69
CA PRO A 52 -13.28 -5.67 13.02
C PRO A 52 -13.06 -5.70 14.54
N PRO A 53 -11.89 -6.15 15.04
CA PRO A 53 -11.61 -6.16 16.48
C PRO A 53 -11.78 -4.77 17.12
N ILE A 54 -12.48 -4.70 18.26
CA ILE A 54 -12.80 -3.42 18.95
C ILE A 54 -11.53 -2.61 19.25
N LEU A 55 -10.46 -3.25 19.70
CA LEU A 55 -9.18 -2.59 19.96
C LEU A 55 -8.60 -1.94 18.70
N SER A 56 -8.72 -2.61 17.54
CA SER A 56 -8.27 -2.09 16.26
C SER A 56 -9.11 -0.90 15.80
N GLN A 57 -10.42 -0.92 16.05
CA GLN A 57 -11.30 0.23 15.78
C GLN A 57 -10.89 1.45 16.62
N LYS A 58 -10.64 1.25 17.92
CA LYS A 58 -10.18 2.34 18.82
C LYS A 58 -8.81 2.89 18.41
N ALA A 59 -7.87 2.00 18.06
CA ALA A 59 -6.54 2.42 17.60
C ALA A 59 -6.63 3.19 16.27
N ALA A 60 -7.50 2.77 15.35
CA ALA A 60 -7.72 3.47 14.07
C ALA A 60 -8.33 4.87 14.30
N ALA A 61 -9.31 4.99 15.19
CA ALA A 61 -9.89 6.28 15.56
C ALA A 61 -8.82 7.25 16.11
N GLY A 62 -8.00 6.80 17.07
CA GLY A 62 -6.89 7.60 17.60
C GLY A 62 -5.84 7.98 16.53
N ALA A 63 -5.57 7.08 15.57
CA ALA A 63 -4.68 7.37 14.46
C ALA A 63 -5.25 8.45 13.51
N MET A 64 -6.57 8.44 13.29
CA MET A 64 -7.26 9.48 12.52
C MET A 64 -7.21 10.84 13.22
N GLU A 65 -7.43 10.85 14.53
CA GLU A 65 -7.34 12.05 15.38
C GLU A 65 -5.93 12.66 15.41
N ALA A 66 -4.89 11.83 15.51
CA ALA A 66 -3.49 12.26 15.42
C ALA A 66 -3.14 12.93 14.07
N GLY A 67 -3.88 12.56 13.02
CA GLY A 67 -3.88 13.24 11.73
C GLY A 67 -2.65 12.99 10.86
N ARG A 68 -2.73 13.48 9.61
CA ARG A 68 -1.74 13.20 8.55
C ARG A 68 -0.37 13.83 8.79
N LYS A 69 -0.28 14.87 9.62
CA LYS A 69 0.99 15.53 9.94
C LYS A 69 1.94 14.55 10.63
N TRP A 70 1.44 13.84 11.64
CA TRP A 70 2.19 12.82 12.37
C TRP A 70 2.74 11.74 11.44
N VAL A 71 1.89 11.21 10.55
CA VAL A 71 2.31 10.20 9.54
C VAL A 71 3.43 10.75 8.65
N LYS A 72 3.26 11.95 8.08
CA LYS A 72 4.24 12.57 7.17
C LYS A 72 5.61 12.72 7.81
N GLU A 73 5.66 13.07 9.09
CA GLU A 73 6.91 13.17 9.85
C GLU A 73 7.60 11.80 9.98
N LYS A 74 6.83 10.73 10.26
CA LYS A 74 7.37 9.37 10.38
C LYS A 74 7.89 8.80 9.06
N VAL A 75 7.23 9.09 7.93
CA VAL A 75 7.61 8.50 6.63
C VAL A 75 8.60 9.36 5.81
N ARG A 76 9.06 10.50 6.33
CA ARG A 76 9.97 11.40 5.59
C ARG A 76 11.27 10.73 5.16
N GLY A 77 11.79 9.80 5.95
CA GLY A 77 12.98 9.00 5.60
C GLY A 77 12.74 8.09 4.40
N LEU A 78 11.58 7.42 4.36
CA LEU A 78 11.21 6.46 3.32
C LEU A 78 11.22 7.08 1.92
N TRP A 79 10.73 8.32 1.79
CA TRP A 79 10.73 9.04 0.51
C TRP A 79 12.14 9.28 -0.03
N ARG A 80 13.10 9.60 0.84
CA ARG A 80 14.50 9.81 0.45
C ARG A 80 15.12 8.49 -0.02
N THR A 81 14.92 7.41 0.73
CA THR A 81 15.41 6.07 0.36
C THR A 81 14.82 5.62 -0.97
N LYS A 82 13.50 5.74 -1.15
CA LYS A 82 12.82 5.35 -2.39
C LYS A 82 13.32 6.13 -3.60
N LYS A 83 13.50 7.46 -3.46
CA LYS A 83 14.05 8.30 -4.55
C LYS A 83 15.47 7.87 -4.93
N ARG A 84 16.31 7.56 -3.95
CA ARG A 84 17.68 7.08 -4.19
C ARG A 84 17.68 5.71 -4.90
N MET A 85 16.90 4.75 -4.39
CA MET A 85 16.80 3.42 -5.01
C MET A 85 16.30 3.51 -6.47
N ARG A 86 15.27 4.34 -6.72
CA ARG A 86 14.79 4.57 -8.08
C ARG A 86 15.90 5.13 -8.98
N GLY A 87 16.64 6.14 -8.51
CA GLY A 87 17.73 6.74 -9.27
C GLY A 87 18.79 5.71 -9.69
N MET A 88 19.19 4.85 -8.75
CA MET A 88 20.15 3.77 -9.04
C MET A 88 19.60 2.75 -10.04
N LEU A 89 18.33 2.36 -9.92
CA LEU A 89 17.71 1.41 -10.85
C LEU A 89 17.59 2.00 -12.26
N VAL A 90 17.22 3.28 -12.38
CA VAL A 90 17.14 3.98 -13.66
C VAL A 90 18.50 4.14 -14.31
N GLU A 91 19.54 4.44 -13.52
CA GLU A 91 20.92 4.52 -14.01
C GLU A 91 21.39 3.18 -14.61
N CYS A 92 20.98 2.06 -14.02
CA CYS A 92 21.39 0.73 -14.48
C CYS A 92 20.52 0.15 -15.61
N LEU A 93 19.21 0.40 -15.59
CA LEU A 93 18.23 -0.32 -16.42
C LEU A 93 17.46 0.59 -17.40
N GLY A 94 17.61 1.91 -17.28
CA GLY A 94 16.85 2.89 -18.03
C GLY A 94 15.53 3.30 -17.35
N GLU A 95 15.01 4.46 -17.73
CA GLU A 95 13.81 5.05 -17.14
C GLU A 95 12.55 4.19 -17.37
N GLU A 96 12.40 3.64 -18.58
CA GLU A 96 11.26 2.80 -18.98
C GLU A 96 11.17 1.47 -18.22
N ALA A 97 12.29 1.03 -17.63
CA ALA A 97 12.32 -0.21 -16.85
C ALA A 97 11.80 -0.03 -15.42
N VAL A 98 11.56 1.21 -14.94
CA VAL A 98 11.24 1.46 -13.53
C VAL A 98 9.92 2.23 -13.36
N LEU A 99 8.88 1.49 -12.99
CA LEU A 99 7.56 2.04 -12.69
C LEU A 99 7.37 2.35 -11.20
N GLY A 100 6.64 3.43 -10.92
CA GLY A 100 6.28 3.85 -9.56
C GLY A 100 7.19 4.95 -8.99
N GLY A 101 7.16 5.09 -7.66
CA GLY A 101 7.96 6.10 -6.95
C GLY A 101 7.21 7.39 -6.58
N SER A 102 6.11 7.75 -7.25
CA SER A 102 5.32 8.96 -6.93
C SER A 102 4.34 8.78 -5.77
N GLY A 103 3.88 7.54 -5.52
CA GLY A 103 2.86 7.23 -4.50
C GLY A 103 3.32 6.13 -3.54
N ALA A 104 2.85 4.91 -3.80
CA ALA A 104 3.12 3.72 -3.00
C ALA A 104 4.61 3.49 -2.69
N ILE A 105 4.87 2.60 -1.73
CA ILE A 105 6.22 2.31 -1.22
C ILE A 105 7.00 1.33 -2.11
N TYR A 106 6.44 0.94 -3.25
CA TYR A 106 7.00 -0.06 -4.16
C TYR A 106 7.57 0.60 -5.42
N LEU A 107 8.54 -0.08 -6.00
CA LEU A 107 9.03 0.13 -7.35
C LEU A 107 8.82 -1.19 -8.10
N MET A 108 8.25 -1.13 -9.29
CA MET A 108 8.14 -2.28 -10.18
C MET A 108 9.23 -2.13 -11.23
N VAL A 109 10.07 -3.16 -11.37
CA VAL A 109 11.28 -3.11 -12.20
C VAL A 109 11.20 -4.19 -13.25
N LYS A 110 11.25 -3.79 -14.53
CA LYS A 110 11.36 -4.72 -15.64
C LYS A 110 12.78 -5.27 -15.68
N LEU A 111 12.92 -6.60 -15.77
CA LEU A 111 14.21 -7.25 -15.94
C LEU A 111 14.79 -6.96 -17.34
N PRO A 112 16.13 -6.99 -17.50
CA PRO A 112 16.76 -6.95 -18.82
C PRO A 112 16.28 -8.08 -19.72
N GLU A 113 16.29 -7.87 -21.04
CA GLU A 113 15.85 -8.90 -22.01
C GLU A 113 16.63 -10.22 -21.92
N SER A 114 17.84 -10.19 -21.36
CA SER A 114 18.65 -11.40 -21.13
C SER A 114 18.14 -12.28 -19.97
N MET A 115 17.13 -11.83 -19.22
CA MET A 115 16.55 -12.56 -18.10
C MET A 115 15.02 -12.50 -18.17
N GLU A 116 14.43 -13.56 -18.75
CA GLU A 116 12.99 -13.65 -19.00
C GLU A 116 12.18 -14.23 -17.82
N GLU A 117 12.84 -14.88 -16.87
CA GLU A 117 12.18 -15.59 -15.77
C GLU A 117 12.39 -14.86 -14.43
N ASP A 118 11.33 -14.19 -13.95
CA ASP A 118 11.34 -13.43 -12.70
C ASP A 118 11.73 -14.31 -11.49
N GLU A 119 11.24 -15.56 -11.43
CA GLU A 119 11.56 -16.49 -10.34
C GLU A 119 13.06 -16.80 -10.25
N LYS A 120 13.73 -16.98 -11.40
CA LYS A 120 15.18 -17.23 -11.45
C LYS A 120 15.96 -16.00 -11.02
N ALA A 121 15.49 -14.80 -11.37
CA ALA A 121 16.09 -13.55 -10.91
C ALA A 121 15.98 -13.40 -9.38
N VAL A 122 14.80 -13.68 -8.81
CA VAL A 122 14.58 -13.66 -7.36
C VAL A 122 15.45 -14.70 -6.67
N GLU A 123 15.50 -15.93 -7.17
CA GLU A 123 16.32 -17.01 -6.62
C GLU A 123 17.81 -16.62 -6.62
N TRP A 124 18.29 -16.04 -7.72
CA TRP A 124 19.65 -15.54 -7.84
C TRP A 124 19.94 -14.41 -6.85
N LEU A 125 19.05 -13.42 -6.72
CA LEU A 125 19.17 -12.31 -5.76
C LEU A 125 19.23 -12.82 -4.31
N VAL A 126 18.39 -13.80 -3.95
CA VAL A 126 18.38 -14.38 -2.60
C VAL A 126 19.67 -15.16 -2.35
N LYS A 127 20.06 -16.05 -3.27
CA LYS A 127 21.22 -16.95 -3.08
C LYS A 127 22.56 -16.22 -3.15
N LYS A 128 22.70 -15.20 -3.99
CA LYS A 128 23.97 -14.50 -4.23
C LYS A 128 24.11 -13.20 -3.46
N HIS A 129 23.00 -12.48 -3.26
CA HIS A 129 23.01 -11.13 -2.72
C HIS A 129 22.19 -10.97 -1.44
N GLN A 130 21.55 -12.04 -0.94
CA GLN A 130 20.66 -12.01 0.23
C GLN A 130 19.54 -10.96 0.11
N GLY A 131 19.20 -10.60 -1.13
CA GLY A 131 18.12 -9.67 -1.46
C GLY A 131 16.85 -10.44 -1.79
N CYS A 132 15.77 -10.15 -1.09
CA CYS A 132 14.46 -10.73 -1.36
C CYS A 132 13.55 -9.69 -2.01
N VAL A 133 13.06 -9.99 -3.21
CA VAL A 133 12.08 -9.19 -3.94
C VAL A 133 10.93 -10.11 -4.37
N ILE A 134 9.83 -9.51 -4.84
CA ILE A 134 8.65 -10.24 -5.32
C ILE A 134 8.79 -10.32 -6.85
N PRO A 135 8.62 -11.51 -7.46
CA PRO A 135 8.58 -11.63 -8.91
C PRO A 135 7.40 -10.84 -9.49
#